data_AF-A0A7C1Z7Q2-F1
#
_entry.id   AF-A0A7C1Z7Q2-F1
#
_cell.length_a   1.000
_cell.length_b   1.000
_cell.length_c   1.000
_cell.angle_alpha   90.00
_cell.angle_beta   90.00
_cell.angle_gamma   90.00
#
_symmetry.space_group_name_H-M   'P 1'
#
loop_
_entity.id
_entity.type
_entity.pdbx_description
1 polymer ?
#
loop_
_entity_poly.entity_id
_entity_poly.type
_entity_poly.pdbx_seq_one_letter_code
_entity_poly.pdbx_strand_id
1 'polypeptide(L)'
;MNKQVMEDIPKWDVALEAVALEQFRKLGRPLGLDDFKQLANEFKIRFDDLMHSLSQLVEHNMWSQQGEDDRGNRVPDEMLDGLFVYNRLDEKIAIKYSVVWQPLAKAYP
;
A
#
# COMPACT_ATOMS: atom_id res chain seq x y z
N MET A 1 18.34 3.57 21.46
CA MET A 1 18.96 3.13 20.19
C MET A 1 18.14 1.95 19.69
N ASN A 2 17.08 2.19 18.92
CA ASN A 2 16.17 1.13 18.47
C ASN A 2 16.55 0.75 17.05
N LYS A 3 17.35 -0.30 16.91
CA LYS A 3 17.82 -0.87 15.64
C LYS A 3 17.03 -2.11 15.21
N GLN A 4 15.80 -2.28 15.69
CA GLN A 4 15.13 -3.60 15.69
C GLN A 4 13.90 -3.71 14.79
N VAL A 5 13.73 -2.84 13.78
CA VAL A 5 12.55 -2.93 12.87
C VAL A 5 12.93 -3.45 11.47
N MET A 6 14.20 -3.32 11.07
CA MET A 6 14.65 -3.75 9.73
C MET A 6 15.04 -5.23 9.63
N GLU A 7 15.27 -5.94 10.74
CA GLU A 7 15.80 -7.31 10.69
C GLU A 7 14.76 -8.38 10.34
N ASP A 8 13.46 -8.09 10.42
CA ASP A 8 12.37 -9.04 10.12
C ASP A 8 11.62 -8.77 8.81
N ILE A 9 11.96 -7.70 8.07
CA ILE A 9 11.36 -7.44 6.76
C ILE A 9 12.13 -8.25 5.71
N PRO A 10 11.51 -9.23 5.05
CA PRO A 10 12.17 -9.98 3.99
C PRO A 10 12.75 -9.06 2.91
N LYS A 11 13.95 -9.39 2.39
CA LYS A 11 14.64 -8.55 1.39
C LYS A 11 13.81 -8.25 0.13
N TRP A 12 12.83 -9.08 -0.20
CA TRP A 12 11.93 -8.87 -1.35
C TRP A 12 10.92 -7.75 -1.07
N ASP A 13 10.46 -7.59 0.17
CA ASP A 13 9.59 -6.48 0.57
C ASP A 13 10.30 -5.13 0.46
N VAL A 14 11.61 -5.06 0.73
CA VAL A 14 12.41 -3.83 0.56
C VAL A 14 12.46 -3.36 -0.89
N ALA A 15 12.55 -4.28 -1.85
CA ALA A 15 12.59 -3.92 -3.27
C ALA A 15 11.22 -3.45 -3.78
N LEU A 16 10.14 -4.12 -3.36
CA LEU A 16 8.77 -3.76 -3.73
C LEU A 16 8.33 -2.44 -3.08
N GLU A 17 8.72 -2.22 -1.83
CA GLU A 17 8.57 -0.95 -1.12
C GLU A 17 9.27 0.17 -1.87
N ALA A 18 10.53 -0.02 -2.28
CA ALA A 18 11.30 0.99 -2.99
C ALA A 18 10.62 1.43 -4.30
N VAL A 19 10.07 0.47 -5.05
CA VAL A 19 9.33 0.75 -6.29
C VAL A 19 8.06 1.56 -6.02
N ALA A 20 7.26 1.17 -5.02
CA ALA A 20 6.07 1.92 -4.64
C ALA A 20 6.41 3.33 -4.12
N LEU A 21 7.45 3.47 -3.30
CA LEU A 21 7.90 4.75 -2.76
C LEU A 21 8.42 5.68 -3.87
N GLU A 22 9.16 5.14 -4.83
CA GLU A 22 9.61 5.91 -5.99
C GLU A 22 8.43 6.41 -6.82
N GLN A 23 7.41 5.56 -7.05
CA GLN A 23 6.21 5.97 -7.77
C GLN A 23 5.43 7.07 -7.03
N PHE A 24 5.27 6.94 -5.71
CA PHE A 24 4.67 7.98 -4.89
C PHE A 24 5.41 9.31 -5.03
N ARG A 25 6.75 9.29 -4.95
CA ARG A 25 7.60 10.47 -5.12
C ARG A 25 7.48 11.09 -6.52
N LYS A 26 7.41 10.26 -7.56
CA LYS A 26 7.25 10.71 -8.95
C LYS A 26 5.91 11.40 -9.19
N LEU A 27 4.83 10.83 -8.65
CA LEU A 27 3.48 11.35 -8.85
C LEU A 27 3.12 12.51 -7.91
N GLY A 28 3.76 12.58 -6.73
CA GLY A 28 3.48 13.61 -5.73
C GLY A 28 2.08 13.50 -5.10
N ARG A 29 1.44 12.33 -5.20
CA ARG A 29 0.12 12.03 -4.63
C ARG A 29 0.06 10.61 -4.07
N PRO A 30 -0.89 10.32 -3.15
CA PRO A 30 -1.22 8.96 -2.78
C PRO A 30 -1.47 8.08 -4.00
N LEU A 31 -1.05 6.82 -3.91
CA LEU A 31 -1.15 5.84 -4.98
C LEU A 31 -2.50 5.14 -4.89
N GLY A 32 -3.21 5.02 -6.00
CA GLY A 32 -4.44 4.24 -6.12
C GLY A 32 -4.16 2.88 -6.76
N LEU A 33 -5.23 2.10 -6.91
CA LEU A 33 -5.18 0.76 -7.47
C LEU A 33 -4.50 0.69 -8.85
N ASP A 34 -4.81 1.65 -9.72
CA ASP A 34 -4.29 1.69 -11.08
C ASP A 34 -2.77 1.97 -11.11
N ASP A 35 -2.25 2.72 -10.14
CA ASP A 35 -0.80 2.95 -10.05
C ASP A 35 -0.07 1.65 -9.71
N PHE A 36 -0.61 0.84 -8.79
CA PHE A 36 -0.04 -0.46 -8.46
C PHE A 36 -0.16 -1.47 -9.60
N LYS A 37 -1.27 -1.45 -10.35
CA LYS A 37 -1.42 -2.26 -11.58
C LYS A 37 -0.39 -1.87 -12.64
N GLN A 38 -0.16 -0.57 -12.82
CA GLN A 38 0.86 -0.07 -13.73
C GLN A 38 2.25 -0.51 -13.29
N LEU A 39 2.59 -0.36 -12.02
CA LEU A 39 3.87 -0.80 -11.44
C LEU A 39 4.11 -2.29 -11.63
N ALA A 40 3.11 -3.13 -11.33
CA ALA A 40 3.20 -4.57 -11.53
C ALA A 40 3.52 -4.93 -12.99
N ASN A 41 2.86 -4.26 -13.94
CA ASN A 41 3.12 -4.48 -15.37
C ASN A 41 4.49 -3.96 -15.83
N GLU A 42 4.92 -2.79 -15.34
CA GLU A 42 6.20 -2.17 -15.68
C GLU A 42 7.38 -3.05 -15.25
N PHE A 43 7.36 -3.50 -13.99
CA PHE A 43 8.44 -4.29 -13.42
C PHE A 43 8.28 -5.81 -13.59
N LYS A 44 7.22 -6.25 -14.29
CA LYS A 44 6.88 -7.67 -14.49
C LYS A 44 6.73 -8.46 -13.18
N ILE A 45 6.17 -7.80 -12.17
CA ILE A 45 5.85 -8.36 -10.85
C ILE A 45 4.38 -8.80 -10.86
N ARG A 46 4.05 -9.87 -10.14
CA ARG A 46 2.62 -10.22 -9.96
C ARG A 46 1.95 -9.15 -9.11
N PHE A 47 0.81 -8.64 -9.59
CA PHE A 47 0.04 -7.65 -8.86
C PHE A 47 -0.29 -8.10 -7.42
N ASP A 48 -0.71 -9.37 -7.25
CA ASP A 48 -0.98 -9.95 -5.93
C ASP A 48 0.24 -9.88 -4.98
N ASP A 49 1.46 -10.11 -5.48
CA ASP A 49 2.68 -10.05 -4.65
C ASP A 49 2.97 -8.61 -4.21
N LEU A 50 2.82 -7.65 -5.13
CA LEU A 50 3.01 -6.23 -4.83
C LEU A 50 2.00 -5.73 -3.79
N MET A 51 0.73 -6.12 -3.93
CA MET A 51 -0.30 -5.75 -2.97
C MET A 51 -0.13 -6.46 -1.63
N HIS A 52 0.36 -7.70 -1.62
CA HIS A 52 0.69 -8.39 -0.38
C HIS A 52 1.83 -7.70 0.37
N SER A 53 2.91 -7.30 -0.31
CA SER A 53 3.96 -6.49 0.32
C SER A 53 3.41 -5.17 0.87
N LEU A 54 2.55 -4.48 0.12
CA LEU A 54 1.91 -3.25 0.60
C LEU A 54 1.08 -3.48 1.87
N SER A 55 0.35 -4.61 1.97
CA SER A 55 -0.39 -4.94 3.18
C SER A 55 0.52 -5.09 4.40
N GLN A 56 1.66 -5.74 4.25
CA GLN A 56 2.65 -5.86 5.33
C GLN A 56 3.21 -4.48 5.72
N LEU A 57 3.48 -3.60 4.76
CA LEU A 57 3.93 -2.23 5.04
C LEU A 57 2.88 -1.42 5.83
N VAL A 58 1.59 -1.64 5.57
CA VAL A 58 0.50 -1.03 6.35
C VAL A 58 0.47 -1.61 7.76
N GLU A 59 0.54 -2.94 7.91
CA GLU A 59 0.59 -3.62 9.22
C GLU A 59 1.78 -3.15 10.08
N HIS A 60 2.94 -2.94 9.45
CA HIS A 60 4.15 -2.44 10.10
C HIS A 60 4.19 -0.91 10.30
N ASN A 61 3.09 -0.19 10.03
CA ASN A 61 3.00 1.27 10.17
C ASN A 61 4.06 2.04 9.35
N MET A 62 4.47 1.48 8.21
CA MET A 62 5.34 2.12 7.23
C MET A 62 4.52 2.89 6.19
N TRP A 63 3.36 2.35 5.83
CA TRP A 63 2.38 2.95 4.93
C TRP A 63 1.03 3.10 5.62
N SER A 64 0.17 3.91 5.04
CA SER A 64 -1.23 4.07 5.45
C SER A 64 -2.14 3.92 4.26
N GLN A 65 -3.34 3.41 4.51
CA GLN A 65 -4.43 3.33 3.53
C GLN A 65 -5.56 4.26 3.96
N GLN A 66 -6.20 4.90 3.00
CA GLN A 66 -7.36 5.78 3.21
C GLN A 66 -8.34 5.56 2.07
N GLY A 67 -9.63 5.70 2.35
CA GLY A 67 -10.68 5.56 1.34
C GLY A 67 -11.75 6.63 1.50
N GLU A 68 -12.47 6.87 0.41
CA GLU A 68 -13.62 7.76 0.32
C GLU A 68 -14.81 7.02 -0.28
N ASP A 69 -16.00 7.23 0.27
CA ASP A 69 -17.24 6.68 -0.29
C ASP A 69 -17.64 7.40 -1.60
N ASP A 70 -18.76 6.97 -2.20
CA ASP A 70 -19.31 7.55 -3.43
C ASP A 70 -19.73 9.03 -3.29
N ARG A 71 -19.72 9.56 -2.07
CA ARG A 71 -20.06 10.94 -1.73
C ARG A 71 -18.82 11.76 -1.33
N GLY A 72 -17.62 11.17 -1.39
CA GLY A 72 -16.37 11.81 -0.99
C GLY A 72 -16.17 11.91 0.52
N ASN A 73 -16.94 11.16 1.32
CA ASN A 73 -16.72 11.12 2.76
C ASN A 73 -15.61 10.11 3.07
N ARG A 74 -14.71 10.48 3.99
CA ARG A 74 -13.70 9.56 4.50
C ARG A 74 -14.37 8.32 5.10
N VAL A 75 -13.94 7.17 4.63
CA VAL A 75 -14.36 5.86 5.14
C VAL A 75 -13.58 5.56 6.42
N PRO A 76 -14.24 5.07 7.49
CA PRO A 76 -13.54 4.65 8.71
C PRO A 76 -12.56 3.51 8.41
N ASP A 77 -11.41 3.53 9.08
CA ASP A 77 -10.35 2.54 8.89
C ASP A 77 -10.87 1.10 9.14
N GLU A 78 -11.81 0.92 10.09
CA GLU A 78 -12.49 -0.36 10.38
C GLU A 78 -13.20 -0.97 9.16
N MET A 79 -13.72 -0.14 8.24
CA MET A 79 -14.33 -0.65 7.00
C MET A 79 -13.29 -1.08 5.98
N LEU A 80 -12.06 -0.61 6.11
CA LEU A 80 -10.92 -0.98 5.29
C LEU A 80 -10.11 -2.15 5.90
N ASP A 81 -10.40 -2.58 7.13
CA ASP A 81 -9.79 -3.79 7.73
C ASP A 81 -10.08 -5.05 6.88
N GLY A 82 -11.22 -5.09 6.19
CA GLY A 82 -11.58 -6.15 5.26
C GLY A 82 -10.97 -6.03 3.87
N LEU A 83 -10.11 -5.03 3.61
CA LEU A 83 -9.53 -4.77 2.29
C LEU A 83 -8.58 -5.88 1.85
N PHE A 84 -7.89 -6.52 2.81
CA PHE A 84 -7.04 -7.68 2.56
C PHE A 84 -7.65 -8.92 3.21
N VAL A 85 -8.06 -9.89 2.39
CA VAL A 85 -8.65 -11.15 2.83
C VAL A 85 -7.72 -12.29 2.39
N TYR A 86 -7.19 -13.05 3.36
CA TYR A 86 -6.20 -14.11 3.09
C TYR A 86 -5.01 -13.63 2.22
N ASN A 87 -4.43 -12.48 2.55
CA ASN A 87 -3.32 -11.83 1.82
C ASN A 87 -3.64 -11.41 0.38
N ARG A 88 -4.92 -11.38 -0.01
CA ARG A 88 -5.37 -10.88 -1.31
C ARG A 88 -6.19 -9.62 -1.13
N LEU A 89 -5.97 -8.66 -2.02
CA LEU A 89 -6.76 -7.46 -2.09
C LEU A 89 -8.18 -7.78 -2.58
N ASP A 90 -9.20 -7.32 -1.86
CA ASP A 90 -10.54 -7.21 -2.43
C ASP A 90 -10.62 -5.94 -3.30
N GLU A 91 -10.37 -6.11 -4.59
CA GLU A 91 -10.42 -5.00 -5.56
C GLU A 91 -11.79 -4.31 -5.60
N LYS A 92 -12.88 -5.00 -5.28
CA LYS A 92 -14.22 -4.38 -5.29
C LYS A 92 -14.36 -3.39 -4.15
N ILE A 93 -13.84 -3.73 -2.97
CA ILE A 93 -13.80 -2.82 -1.81
C ILE A 93 -12.84 -1.66 -2.12
N ALA A 94 -11.66 -1.96 -2.66
CA ALA A 94 -10.67 -0.94 -3.03
C ALA A 94 -11.25 0.10 -4.01
N ILE A 95 -11.98 -0.36 -5.03
CA ILE A 95 -12.63 0.50 -6.04
C ILE A 95 -13.82 1.23 -5.41
N LYS A 96 -14.68 0.54 -4.68
CA LYS A 96 -15.89 1.12 -4.06
C LYS A 96 -15.54 2.30 -3.16
N TYR A 97 -14.44 2.19 -2.42
CA TYR A 97 -14.00 3.20 -1.47
C TYR A 97 -12.81 4.01 -1.96
N SER A 98 -12.55 4.04 -3.27
CA SER A 98 -11.47 4.83 -3.88
C SER A 98 -10.15 4.78 -3.09
N VAL A 99 -9.78 3.56 -2.66
CA VAL A 99 -8.70 3.40 -1.68
C VAL A 99 -7.38 3.84 -2.28
N VAL A 100 -6.66 4.64 -1.50
CA VAL A 100 -5.31 5.12 -1.81
C VAL A 100 -4.35 4.79 -0.68
N TRP A 101 -3.08 4.66 -1.04
CA TRP A 101 -1.99 4.32 -0.14
C TRP A 101 -0.89 5.37 -0.22
N GLN A 102 -0.30 5.68 0.93
CA GLN A 102 0.82 6.62 1.02
C GLN A 102 1.79 6.22 2.13
N PRO A 103 3.09 6.52 1.97
CA PRO A 103 4.07 6.32 3.02
C PRO A 103 3.78 7.21 4.23
N LEU A 104 4.02 6.69 5.43
CA LEU A 104 3.95 7.47 6.65
C LEU A 104 5.25 8.26 6.82
N ALA A 105 5.16 9.57 7.02
CA ALA A 105 6.34 10.45 7.12
C ALA A 105 7.36 9.99 8.18
N LYS A 106 6.89 9.41 9.29
CA LYS A 106 7.73 8.87 10.37
C LYS A 106 8.60 7.67 9.95
N ALA A 107 8.25 6.99 8.86
CA ALA A 107 8.93 5.78 8.39
C ALA A 107 10.13 6.09 7.47
N TYR A 108 10.19 7.29 6.90
CA TYR A 108 11.23 7.69 5.95
C TYR A 108 11.86 9.05 6.34
N PRO A 109 12.64 9.09 7.44
CA PRO A 109 13.31 10.30 7.92
C PRO A 109 14.44 10.78 7.00
#